data_AF-A0A7C1NHL9-F1
#
_entry.id   AF-A0A7C1NHL9-F1
#
_cell.length_a   1.000
_cell.length_b   1.000
_cell.length_c   1.000
_cell.angle_alpha   90.00
_cell.angle_beta   90.00
_cell.angle_gamma   90.00
#
_symmetry.space_group_name_H-M   'P 1'
#
loop_
_entity.id
_entity.type
_entity.pdbx_description
1 polymer ?
#
loop_
_entity_poly.entity_id
_entity_poly.type
_entity_poly.pdbx_seq_one_letter_code
_entity_poly.pdbx_strand_id
1 'polypeptide(L)'
;MTAMTEYYGETFEQVWRERLTEQLLQFARNHAWGWLMRWNSASACPLNQQDLEDILSEVMIATLRFKVPDSAKDWEPCLMAYIKRVAHRIYCRFRARQQAEVSLEALPLHHQPRGSLDDVCAPEDEACLQAVAQGLQSMPRHHALAFLLHLDADLAEAVLDAGGASLEQHLTCAEIRQLIERAPLRDREIAELLGLTPRAIIRARQHARERLRTCLENLANLRGESGT
;
A
#
# COMPACT_ATOMS: atom_id res chain seq x y z
N MET A 1 -32.98 33.68 -36.00
CA MET A 1 -32.33 34.50 -34.95
C MET A 1 -32.40 33.85 -33.56
N THR A 2 -32.57 32.52 -33.46
CA THR A 2 -32.70 31.76 -32.21
C THR A 2 -31.45 30.95 -31.87
N ALA A 3 -30.75 30.41 -32.89
CA ALA A 3 -29.54 29.61 -32.69
C ALA A 3 -28.32 30.41 -32.18
N MET A 4 -28.19 31.70 -32.52
CA MET A 4 -27.11 32.52 -31.94
C MET A 4 -27.37 32.80 -30.46
N THR A 5 -28.62 33.03 -30.07
CA THR A 5 -28.99 33.36 -28.69
C THR A 5 -28.80 32.17 -27.74
N GLU A 6 -29.04 30.94 -28.22
CA GLU A 6 -28.77 29.71 -27.47
C GLU A 6 -27.26 29.44 -27.33
N TYR A 7 -26.48 29.62 -28.40
CA TYR A 7 -25.01 29.46 -28.36
C TYR A 7 -24.32 30.48 -27.41
N TYR A 8 -24.79 31.74 -27.37
CA TYR A 8 -24.30 32.74 -26.43
C TYR A 8 -24.77 32.48 -24.99
N GLY A 9 -25.94 31.85 -24.80
CA GLY A 9 -26.46 31.46 -23.49
C GLY A 9 -25.67 30.29 -22.86
N GLU A 10 -25.36 29.26 -23.65
CA GLU A 10 -24.58 28.10 -23.18
C GLU A 10 -23.14 28.48 -22.82
N THR A 11 -22.51 29.33 -23.63
CA THR A 11 -21.15 29.83 -23.35
C THR A 11 -21.12 30.75 -22.13
N PHE A 12 -22.14 31.58 -21.92
CA PHE A 12 -22.25 32.42 -20.73
C PHE A 12 -22.47 31.61 -19.45
N GLU A 13 -23.36 30.60 -19.47
CA GLU A 13 -23.58 29.72 -18.32
C GLU A 13 -22.32 28.94 -17.93
N GLN A 14 -21.57 28.46 -18.92
CA GLN A 14 -20.35 27.72 -18.69
C GLN A 14 -19.26 28.60 -18.07
N VAL A 15 -19.02 29.79 -18.63
CA VAL A 15 -18.09 30.78 -18.08
C VAL A 15 -18.51 31.24 -16.67
N TRP A 16 -19.81 31.38 -16.43
CA TRP A 16 -20.33 31.75 -15.11
C TRP A 16 -20.11 30.64 -14.08
N ARG A 17 -20.33 29.37 -14.45
CA ARG A 17 -20.05 28.21 -13.59
C ARG A 17 -18.57 28.03 -13.30
N GLU A 18 -17.70 28.24 -14.30
CA GLU A 18 -16.26 28.20 -14.13
C GLU A 18 -15.80 29.28 -13.15
N ARG A 19 -16.28 30.51 -13.33
CA ARG A 19 -15.96 31.64 -12.44
C ARG A 19 -16.46 31.43 -11.01
N LEU A 20 -17.67 30.89 -10.84
CA LEU A 20 -18.21 30.53 -9.53
C LEU A 20 -17.37 29.42 -8.88
N THR A 21 -16.96 28.42 -9.65
CA THR A 21 -16.11 27.31 -9.17
C THR A 21 -14.75 27.83 -8.72
N GLU A 22 -14.14 28.72 -9.49
CA GLU A 22 -12.87 29.37 -9.14
C GLU A 22 -12.99 30.19 -7.86
N GLN A 23 -14.08 30.96 -7.70
CA GLN A 23 -14.37 31.71 -6.47
C GLN A 23 -14.53 30.77 -5.26
N LEU A 24 -15.26 29.67 -5.40
CA LEU A 24 -15.44 28.67 -4.33
C LEU A 24 -14.12 28.02 -3.93
N LEU A 25 -13.28 27.67 -4.91
CA LEU A 25 -11.96 27.07 -4.68
C LEU A 25 -10.98 28.06 -4.03
N GLN A 26 -10.96 29.31 -4.49
CA GLN A 26 -10.12 30.35 -3.89
C GLN A 26 -10.53 30.66 -2.45
N PHE A 27 -11.84 30.74 -2.20
CA PHE A 27 -12.40 30.89 -0.86
C PHE A 27 -11.99 29.70 0.02
N ALA A 28 -12.17 28.47 -0.47
CA ALA A 28 -11.79 27.27 0.26
C ALA A 28 -10.30 27.22 0.56
N ARG A 29 -9.45 27.57 -0.40
CA ARG A 29 -8.00 27.62 -0.23
C ARG A 29 -7.60 28.57 0.90
N ASN A 30 -8.09 29.81 0.86
CA ASN A 30 -7.75 30.82 1.86
C ASN A 30 -8.20 30.41 3.27
N HIS A 31 -9.44 29.93 3.40
CA HIS A 31 -10.02 29.57 4.70
C HIS A 31 -9.47 28.25 5.25
N ALA A 32 -9.28 27.24 4.41
CA ALA A 32 -8.68 25.96 4.81
C ALA A 32 -7.22 26.16 5.23
N TRP A 33 -6.43 26.87 4.42
CA TRP A 33 -5.03 27.12 4.74
C TRP A 33 -4.86 27.92 6.02
N GLY A 34 -5.61 29.02 6.18
CA GLY A 34 -5.59 29.80 7.43
C GLY A 34 -6.06 29.01 8.65
N TRP A 35 -6.99 28.07 8.49
CA TRP A 35 -7.40 27.16 9.56
C TRP A 35 -6.29 26.15 9.89
N LEU A 36 -5.74 25.46 8.87
CA LEU A 36 -4.69 24.46 9.00
C LEU A 36 -3.43 25.04 9.64
N MET A 37 -2.95 26.20 9.19
CA MET A 37 -1.75 26.82 9.74
C MET A 37 -1.91 27.18 11.23
N ARG A 38 -3.06 27.74 11.62
CA ARG A 38 -3.35 28.07 13.03
C ARG A 38 -3.44 26.82 13.92
N TRP A 39 -4.07 25.76 13.41
CA TRP A 39 -4.19 24.50 14.16
C TRP A 39 -2.87 23.75 14.24
N ASN A 40 -2.09 23.77 13.16
CA ASN A 40 -0.81 23.09 13.10
C ASN A 40 0.26 23.78 13.95
N SER A 41 0.29 25.11 13.97
CA SER A 41 1.23 25.87 14.82
C SER A 41 0.93 25.75 16.31
N ALA A 42 -0.33 25.51 16.68
CA ALA A 42 -0.74 25.28 18.07
C ALA A 42 -0.57 23.82 18.53
N SER A 43 -0.17 22.91 17.64
CA SER A 43 -0.01 21.49 17.96
C SER A 43 1.39 21.18 18.50
N ALA A 44 1.46 20.29 19.49
CA ALA A 44 2.71 19.79 20.08
C ALA A 44 3.64 19.09 19.06
N CYS A 45 3.08 18.45 18.02
CA CYS A 45 3.83 17.83 16.93
C CYS A 45 3.28 18.30 15.59
N PRO A 46 3.76 19.42 15.00
CA PRO A 46 3.23 19.96 13.76
C PRO A 46 3.48 19.04 12.56
N LEU A 47 2.52 18.94 11.65
CA LEU A 47 2.69 18.29 10.35
C LEU A 47 3.67 19.07 9.48
N ASN A 48 4.36 18.37 8.58
CA ASN A 48 5.26 19.00 7.61
C ASN A 48 4.47 19.76 6.53
N GLN A 49 5.16 20.55 5.70
CA GLN A 49 4.50 21.35 4.68
C GLN A 49 3.79 20.52 3.61
N GLN A 50 4.37 19.39 3.20
CA GLN A 50 3.79 18.50 2.18
C GLN A 50 2.45 17.92 2.66
N ASP A 51 2.40 17.43 3.90
CA ASP A 51 1.18 16.90 4.51
C ASP A 51 0.08 17.97 4.56
N LEU A 52 0.42 19.21 4.85
CA LEU A 52 -0.53 20.32 4.87
C LEU A 52 -1.06 20.64 3.47
N GLU A 53 -0.22 20.57 2.44
CA GLU A 53 -0.59 20.76 1.04
C GLU A 53 -1.47 19.61 0.50
N ASP A 54 -1.21 18.38 0.93
CA ASP A 54 -2.04 17.21 0.61
C ASP A 54 -3.43 17.33 1.25
N ILE A 55 -3.47 17.71 2.54
CA ILE A 55 -4.75 17.97 3.24
C ILE A 55 -5.51 19.11 2.56
N LEU A 56 -4.82 20.18 2.15
CA LEU A 56 -5.43 21.30 1.42
C LEU A 56 -6.05 20.83 0.09
N SER A 57 -5.35 19.97 -0.65
CA SER A 57 -5.81 19.40 -1.92
C SER A 57 -7.06 18.54 -1.72
N GLU A 58 -7.11 17.69 -0.69
CA GLU A 58 -8.31 16.92 -0.36
C GLU A 58 -9.50 17.81 0.03
N VAL A 59 -9.26 18.91 0.75
CA VAL A 59 -10.30 19.90 1.11
C VAL A 59 -10.84 20.61 -0.15
N MET A 60 -9.98 20.93 -1.11
CA MET A 60 -10.39 21.52 -2.39
C MET A 60 -11.26 20.54 -3.19
N ILE A 61 -10.88 19.27 -3.28
CA ILE A 61 -11.69 18.22 -3.94
C ILE A 61 -13.05 18.06 -3.24
N ALA A 62 -13.09 18.08 -1.91
CA ALA A 62 -14.32 18.00 -1.16
C ALA A 62 -15.22 19.23 -1.35
N THR A 63 -14.64 20.40 -1.61
CA THR A 63 -15.36 21.64 -1.91
C THR A 63 -16.07 21.57 -3.25
N LEU A 64 -15.48 20.93 -4.26
CA LEU A 64 -16.15 20.71 -5.54
C LEU A 64 -17.42 19.85 -5.43
N ARG A 65 -17.54 19.07 -4.35
CA ARG A 65 -18.72 18.23 -4.06
C ARG A 65 -19.74 18.92 -3.15
N PHE A 66 -19.45 20.14 -2.70
CA PHE A 66 -20.32 20.88 -1.80
C PHE A 66 -21.61 21.27 -2.52
N LYS A 67 -22.75 20.98 -1.88
CA LYS A 67 -24.06 21.43 -2.31
C LYS A 67 -24.59 22.40 -1.27
N VAL A 68 -24.98 23.60 -1.73
CA VAL A 68 -25.63 24.59 -0.87
C VAL A 68 -26.98 24.01 -0.44
N PRO A 69 -27.32 23.99 0.86
CA PRO A 69 -28.64 23.56 1.32
C PRO A 69 -29.75 24.43 0.72
N ASP A 70 -30.88 23.82 0.35
CA ASP A 70 -31.99 24.51 -0.33
C ASP A 70 -32.60 25.68 0.49
N SER A 71 -32.41 25.68 1.81
CA SER A 71 -32.89 26.73 2.72
C SER A 71 -31.90 27.88 2.94
N ALA A 72 -30.68 27.78 2.42
CA ALA A 72 -29.63 28.78 2.64
C ALA A 72 -29.69 29.90 1.60
N LYS A 73 -29.76 31.15 2.08
CA LYS A 73 -29.71 32.35 1.21
C LYS A 73 -28.27 32.71 0.80
N ASP A 74 -27.30 32.38 1.65
CA ASP A 74 -25.88 32.67 1.44
C ASP A 74 -25.04 31.38 1.52
N TRP A 75 -24.17 31.18 0.52
CA TRP A 75 -23.33 29.99 0.43
C TRP A 75 -22.05 30.11 1.28
N GLU A 76 -21.51 31.31 1.49
CA GLU A 76 -20.21 31.53 2.15
C GLU A 76 -20.15 30.98 3.58
N PRO A 77 -21.13 31.25 4.49
CA PRO A 77 -21.07 30.74 5.86
C PRO A 77 -21.21 29.21 5.90
N CYS A 78 -22.05 28.67 5.01
CA CYS A 78 -22.28 27.23 4.88
C CYS A 78 -21.02 26.52 4.40
N LEU A 79 -20.36 27.09 3.38
CA LEU A 79 -19.12 26.57 2.83
C LEU A 79 -17.98 26.69 3.85
N MET A 80 -17.84 27.81 4.56
CA MET A 80 -16.83 27.97 5.61
C MET A 80 -16.99 26.92 6.72
N ALA A 81 -18.21 26.67 7.19
CA ALA A 81 -18.48 25.64 8.19
C ALA A 81 -18.21 24.22 7.67
N TYR A 82 -18.47 23.97 6.38
CA TYR A 82 -18.14 22.71 5.72
C TYR A 82 -16.63 22.52 5.60
N ILE A 83 -15.89 23.52 5.10
CA ILE A 83 -14.42 23.52 4.99
C ILE A 83 -13.77 23.19 6.32
N LYS A 84 -14.17 23.87 7.41
CA LYS A 84 -13.61 23.61 8.75
C LYS A 84 -13.81 22.15 9.19
N ARG A 85 -15.00 21.60 8.98
CA ARG A 85 -15.31 20.20 9.34
C ARG A 85 -14.50 19.21 8.52
N VAL A 86 -14.39 19.45 7.22
CA VAL A 86 -13.63 18.58 6.30
C VAL A 86 -12.14 18.66 6.60
N ALA A 87 -11.58 19.87 6.72
CA ALA A 87 -10.17 20.09 7.08
C ALA A 87 -9.82 19.41 8.40
N HIS A 88 -10.64 19.58 9.44
CA HIS A 88 -10.43 18.92 10.72
C HIS A 88 -10.46 17.39 10.61
N ARG A 89 -11.47 16.83 9.91
CA ARG A 89 -11.59 15.38 9.73
C ARG A 89 -10.38 14.78 9.01
N ILE A 90 -9.92 15.42 7.93
CA ILE A 90 -8.78 14.94 7.15
C ILE A 90 -7.49 15.10 7.96
N TYR A 91 -7.31 16.23 8.64
CA TYR A 91 -6.18 16.47 9.54
C TYR A 91 -6.06 15.41 10.64
N CYS A 92 -7.16 15.07 11.32
CA CYS A 92 -7.18 13.99 12.32
C CYS A 92 -6.85 12.63 11.70
N ARG A 93 -7.35 12.34 10.49
CA ARG A 93 -7.05 11.09 9.78
C ARG A 93 -5.57 10.98 9.40
N PHE A 94 -4.97 12.08 8.92
CA PHE A 94 -3.53 12.14 8.63
C PHE A 94 -2.70 11.94 9.90
N ARG A 95 -3.09 12.57 11.03
CA ARG A 95 -2.43 12.32 12.32
C ARG A 95 -2.52 10.88 12.78
N ALA A 96 -3.68 10.25 12.67
CA ALA A 96 -3.85 8.85 13.05
C ALA A 96 -2.98 7.92 12.19
N ARG A 97 -2.78 8.25 10.90
CA ARG A 97 -1.86 7.53 10.01
C ARG A 97 -0.41 7.75 10.39
N GLN A 98 0.03 9.00 10.63
CA GLN A 98 1.39 9.26 11.12
C GLN A 98 1.69 8.60 12.47
N GLN A 99 0.71 8.51 13.38
CA GLN A 99 0.89 7.78 14.63
C GLN A 99 1.03 6.26 14.43
N ALA A 100 0.43 5.72 13.37
CA ALA A 100 0.61 4.33 12.97
C ALA A 100 1.93 4.12 12.20
N GLU A 101 2.38 5.14 11.47
CA GLU A 101 3.65 5.22 10.74
C GLU A 101 4.71 5.88 11.64
N VAL A 102 5.08 5.24 12.75
CA VAL A 102 6.23 5.68 13.54
C VAL A 102 7.46 5.58 12.65
N SER A 103 7.98 6.72 12.20
CA SER A 103 9.25 6.75 11.48
C SER A 103 10.34 6.19 12.40
N LEU A 104 10.99 5.12 11.95
CA LEU A 104 12.11 4.48 12.64
C LEU A 104 13.26 5.47 12.91
N GLU A 105 13.33 6.54 12.12
CA GLU A 105 14.33 7.61 12.22
C GLU A 105 14.10 8.54 13.43
N ALA A 106 12.88 8.62 13.95
CA ALA A 106 12.53 9.46 15.11
C ALA A 106 12.80 8.79 16.46
N LEU A 107 13.20 7.52 16.47
CA LEU A 107 13.61 6.85 17.70
C LEU A 107 14.89 7.51 18.25
N PRO A 108 15.04 7.67 19.57
CA PRO A 108 16.31 8.06 20.16
C PRO A 108 17.45 7.17 19.63
N LEU A 109 18.66 7.69 19.46
CA LEU A 109 19.83 6.93 18.92
C LEU A 109 20.10 5.57 19.60
N HIS A 110 19.64 5.39 20.84
CA HIS A 110 19.75 4.16 21.63
C HIS A 110 18.55 3.20 21.46
N HIS A 111 17.52 3.62 20.74
CA HIS A 111 16.30 2.88 20.42
C HIS A 111 16.03 2.77 18.92
N GLN A 112 16.76 3.51 18.08
CA GLN A 112 16.85 3.18 16.66
C GLN A 112 17.36 1.74 16.57
N PRO A 113 16.65 0.83 15.85
CA PRO A 113 17.24 -0.46 15.56
C PRO A 113 18.55 -0.16 14.83
N ARG A 114 19.66 -0.60 15.42
CA ARG A 114 20.94 -0.60 14.72
C ARG A 114 20.77 -1.59 13.59
N GLY A 115 20.30 -1.11 12.44
CA GLY A 115 20.40 -1.82 11.18
C GLY A 115 21.88 -1.96 10.89
N SER A 116 22.48 -3.02 11.43
CA SER A 116 23.76 -3.51 10.98
C SER A 116 23.54 -3.94 9.54
N LEU A 117 24.01 -3.13 8.60
CA LEU A 117 24.15 -3.54 7.20
C LEU A 117 25.16 -4.69 7.03
N ASP A 118 25.78 -5.16 8.13
CA ASP A 118 26.71 -6.28 8.16
C ASP A 118 26.06 -7.61 8.59
N ASP A 119 24.77 -7.67 8.94
CA ASP A 119 24.07 -8.94 9.25
C ASP A 119 23.31 -9.46 8.02
N VAL A 120 24.03 -9.64 6.92
CA VAL A 120 23.51 -10.13 5.62
C VAL A 120 23.14 -11.63 5.65
N CYS A 121 23.28 -12.32 6.79
CA CYS A 121 22.69 -13.64 6.99
C CYS A 121 22.60 -13.94 8.49
N ALA A 122 21.56 -13.44 9.16
CA ALA A 122 21.27 -13.92 10.51
C ALA A 122 20.98 -15.43 10.41
N PRO A 123 21.54 -16.27 11.30
CA PRO A 123 21.28 -17.72 11.28
C PRO A 123 19.78 -18.06 11.46
N GLU A 124 18.99 -17.10 11.94
CA GLU A 124 17.53 -17.21 12.07
C GLU A 124 16.82 -17.14 10.71
N ASP A 125 17.29 -16.30 9.79
CA ASP A 125 16.75 -16.16 8.43
C ASP A 125 17.10 -17.39 7.58
N GLU A 126 18.33 -17.89 7.70
CA GLU A 126 18.76 -19.10 7.00
C GLU A 126 17.96 -20.34 7.45
N ALA A 127 17.71 -20.49 8.75
CA ALA A 127 16.93 -21.61 9.27
C ALA A 127 15.44 -21.52 8.84
N CYS A 128 14.90 -20.31 8.67
CA CYS A 128 13.56 -20.10 8.12
C CYS A 128 13.51 -20.48 6.64
N LEU A 129 14.49 -20.03 5.85
CA LEU A 129 14.60 -20.37 4.43
C LEU A 129 14.78 -21.88 4.22
N GLN A 130 15.59 -22.55 5.03
CA GLN A 130 15.72 -24.01 5.01
C GLN A 130 14.41 -24.72 5.34
N ALA A 131 13.65 -24.23 6.33
CA ALA A 131 12.35 -24.78 6.67
C ALA A 131 11.33 -24.61 5.54
N VAL A 132 11.33 -23.45 4.87
CA VAL A 132 10.52 -23.21 3.69
C VAL A 132 10.92 -24.17 2.56
N ALA A 133 12.22 -24.32 2.30
CA ALA A 133 12.72 -25.22 1.26
C ALA A 133 12.35 -26.68 1.51
N GLN A 134 12.48 -27.17 2.76
CA GLN A 134 12.02 -28.50 3.17
C GLN A 134 10.51 -28.64 3.01
N GLY A 135 9.76 -27.61 3.39
CA GLY A 135 8.32 -27.53 3.19
C GLY A 135 7.95 -27.69 1.72
N LEU A 136 8.64 -26.99 0.82
CA LEU A 136 8.44 -27.10 -0.63
C LEU A 136 8.79 -28.49 -1.17
N GLN A 137 9.88 -29.11 -0.71
CA GLN A 137 10.27 -30.48 -1.10
C GLN A 137 9.21 -31.53 -0.71
N SER A 138 8.47 -31.28 0.38
CA SER A 138 7.42 -32.19 0.85
C SER A 138 6.12 -32.12 0.06
N MET A 139 5.98 -31.13 -0.84
CA MET A 139 4.75 -30.89 -1.60
C MET A 139 4.83 -31.47 -3.01
N PRO A 140 3.71 -31.58 -3.73
CA PRO A 140 3.76 -31.91 -5.15
C PRO A 140 4.53 -30.82 -5.92
N ARG A 141 5.38 -31.22 -6.87
CA ARG A 141 6.22 -30.33 -7.70
C ARG A 141 5.52 -29.05 -8.17
N HIS A 142 4.31 -29.16 -8.69
CA HIS A 142 3.57 -28.02 -9.23
C HIS A 142 3.09 -27.04 -8.15
N HIS A 143 2.90 -27.47 -6.90
CA HIS A 143 2.66 -26.59 -5.76
C HIS A 143 3.92 -25.85 -5.37
N ALA A 144 5.05 -26.56 -5.33
CA ALA A 144 6.34 -25.96 -5.02
C ALA A 144 6.73 -24.90 -6.05
N LEU A 145 6.60 -25.21 -7.36
CA LEU A 145 6.87 -24.27 -8.45
C LEU A 145 5.90 -23.07 -8.45
N ALA A 146 4.60 -23.31 -8.23
CA ALA A 146 3.62 -22.23 -8.19
C ALA A 146 3.83 -21.26 -7.02
N PHE A 147 4.37 -21.75 -5.91
CA PHE A 147 4.75 -20.90 -4.78
C PHE A 147 6.06 -20.16 -5.08
N LEU A 148 7.12 -20.89 -5.46
CA LEU A 148 8.46 -20.35 -5.66
C LEU A 148 8.51 -19.28 -6.76
N LEU A 149 7.88 -19.52 -7.91
CA LEU A 149 7.86 -18.57 -9.04
C LEU A 149 6.97 -17.35 -8.80
N HIS A 150 6.22 -17.34 -7.71
CA HIS A 150 5.38 -16.21 -7.32
C HIS A 150 6.02 -15.33 -6.23
N LEU A 151 7.16 -15.74 -5.69
CA LEU A 151 7.96 -14.91 -4.78
C LEU A 151 8.74 -13.86 -5.58
N ASP A 152 9.23 -12.83 -4.89
CA ASP A 152 10.22 -11.92 -5.45
C ASP A 152 11.52 -12.69 -5.75
N ALA A 153 12.24 -12.28 -6.79
CA ALA A 153 13.40 -13.01 -7.31
C ALA A 153 14.46 -13.30 -6.23
N ASP A 154 14.85 -12.29 -5.44
CA ASP A 154 15.85 -12.43 -4.38
C ASP A 154 15.43 -13.46 -3.33
N LEU A 155 14.14 -13.49 -2.96
CA LEU A 155 13.61 -14.43 -1.97
C LEU A 155 13.48 -15.84 -2.55
N ALA A 156 13.07 -15.96 -3.81
CA ALA A 156 13.01 -17.24 -4.51
C ALA A 156 14.40 -17.87 -4.66
N GLU A 157 15.42 -17.06 -4.98
CA GLU A 157 16.81 -17.49 -5.05
C GLU A 157 17.33 -17.94 -3.68
N ALA A 158 17.09 -17.15 -2.63
CA ALA A 158 17.50 -17.52 -1.27
C ALA A 158 16.85 -18.83 -0.78
N VAL A 159 15.57 -19.07 -1.09
CA VAL A 159 14.89 -20.34 -0.78
C VAL A 159 15.46 -21.50 -1.60
N LEU A 160 15.80 -21.26 -2.88
CA LEU A 160 16.40 -22.29 -3.73
C LEU A 160 17.77 -22.69 -3.22
N ASP A 161 18.61 -21.72 -2.85
CA ASP A 161 19.95 -21.94 -2.32
C ASP A 161 19.90 -22.64 -0.95
N ALA A 162 18.98 -22.25 -0.06
CA ALA A 162 18.76 -22.92 1.23
C ALA A 162 18.27 -24.37 1.06
N GLY A 163 17.50 -24.65 0.00
CA GLY A 163 17.05 -26.01 -0.35
C GLY A 163 18.10 -26.87 -1.04
N GLY A 164 19.10 -26.22 -1.63
CA GLY A 164 20.19 -26.83 -2.37
C GLY A 164 19.75 -27.85 -3.43
N ALA A 165 20.62 -28.83 -3.67
CA ALA A 165 20.41 -29.87 -4.66
C ALA A 165 19.11 -30.68 -4.44
N SER A 166 18.66 -30.84 -3.20
CA SER A 166 17.44 -31.58 -2.88
C SER A 166 16.18 -30.89 -3.43
N LEU A 167 16.10 -29.56 -3.31
CA LEU A 167 14.97 -28.80 -3.86
C LEU A 167 15.07 -28.72 -5.39
N GLU A 168 16.27 -28.45 -5.93
CA GLU A 168 16.48 -28.42 -7.38
C GLU A 168 16.09 -29.75 -8.06
N GLN A 169 16.46 -30.89 -7.46
CA GLN A 169 16.07 -32.22 -7.93
C GLN A 169 14.57 -32.44 -7.86
N HIS A 170 13.91 -32.03 -6.77
CA HIS A 170 12.46 -32.14 -6.63
C HIS A 170 11.71 -31.34 -7.72
N LEU A 171 12.18 -30.13 -8.00
CA LEU A 171 11.56 -29.24 -8.99
C LEU A 171 11.73 -29.73 -10.42
N THR A 172 12.70 -30.62 -10.71
CA THR A 172 12.97 -31.25 -12.02
C THR A 172 12.84 -30.26 -13.20
N CYS A 173 13.36 -29.06 -13.01
CA CYS A 173 13.28 -27.95 -13.96
C CYS A 173 14.69 -27.41 -14.20
N ALA A 174 15.28 -27.78 -15.34
CA ALA A 174 16.66 -27.42 -15.68
C ALA A 174 16.89 -25.90 -15.80
N GLU A 175 15.82 -25.15 -16.06
CA GLU A 175 15.84 -23.70 -16.25
C GLU A 175 15.30 -22.94 -15.03
N ILE A 176 15.18 -23.59 -13.86
CA ILE A 176 14.51 -22.99 -12.69
C ILE A 176 15.15 -21.66 -12.26
N ARG A 177 16.48 -21.56 -12.31
CA ARG A 177 17.19 -20.31 -11.98
C ARG A 177 16.86 -19.18 -12.97
N GLN A 178 16.81 -19.48 -14.28
CA GLN A 178 16.39 -18.51 -15.31
C GLN A 178 14.92 -18.10 -15.17
N LEU A 179 14.06 -18.99 -14.69
CA LEU A 179 12.66 -18.67 -14.39
C LEU A 179 12.53 -17.79 -13.13
N ILE A 180 13.40 -17.97 -12.14
CA ILE A 180 13.47 -17.15 -10.92
C ILE A 180 13.92 -15.72 -11.24
N GLU A 181 14.87 -15.53 -12.17
CA GLU A 181 15.27 -14.18 -12.62
C GLU A 181 14.09 -13.37 -13.20
N ARG A 182 13.03 -14.05 -13.65
CA ARG A 182 11.82 -13.44 -14.20
C ARG A 182 10.69 -13.32 -13.18
N ALA A 183 10.90 -13.78 -11.94
CA ALA A 183 9.91 -13.71 -10.88
C ALA A 183 9.76 -12.26 -10.35
N PRO A 184 8.58 -11.88 -9.80
CA PRO A 184 7.39 -12.71 -9.61
C PRO A 184 6.58 -12.90 -10.90
N LEU A 185 6.27 -14.15 -11.24
CA LEU A 185 5.43 -14.50 -12.38
C LEU A 185 3.94 -14.44 -12.02
N ARG A 186 3.11 -14.09 -13.01
CA ARG A 186 1.65 -14.09 -12.88
C ARG A 186 1.12 -15.53 -12.93
N ASP A 187 -0.01 -15.78 -12.26
CA ASP A 187 -0.65 -17.11 -12.23
C ASP A 187 -0.91 -17.67 -13.64
N ARG A 188 -1.14 -16.82 -14.65
CA ARG A 188 -1.31 -17.23 -16.06
C ARG A 188 -0.01 -17.73 -16.69
N GLU A 189 1.10 -17.03 -16.44
CA GLU A 189 2.42 -17.39 -16.98
C GLU A 189 2.90 -18.70 -16.35
N ILE A 190 2.72 -18.85 -15.03
CA ILE A 190 3.00 -20.10 -14.32
C ILE A 190 2.11 -21.25 -14.85
N ALA A 191 0.84 -20.97 -15.13
CA ALA A 191 -0.09 -21.97 -15.68
C ALA A 191 0.37 -22.47 -17.06
N GLU A 192 0.82 -21.56 -17.92
CA GLU A 192 1.39 -21.88 -19.23
C GLU A 192 2.67 -22.72 -19.10
N LEU A 193 3.59 -22.32 -18.23
CA LEU A 193 4.85 -23.04 -17.97
C LEU A 193 4.61 -24.47 -17.46
N LEU A 194 3.60 -24.66 -16.60
CA LEU A 194 3.30 -25.95 -15.98
C LEU A 194 2.28 -26.80 -16.76
N GLY A 195 1.71 -26.28 -17.85
CA GLY A 195 0.64 -26.95 -18.60
C GLY A 195 -0.65 -27.15 -17.79
N LEU A 196 -0.93 -26.23 -16.86
CA LEU A 196 -2.07 -26.28 -15.94
C LEU A 196 -3.07 -25.16 -16.25
N THR A 197 -4.23 -25.19 -15.60
CA THR A 197 -5.16 -24.05 -15.66
C THR A 197 -4.77 -22.98 -14.64
N PRO A 198 -5.00 -21.68 -14.90
CA PRO A 198 -4.74 -20.62 -13.92
C PRO A 198 -5.44 -20.86 -12.57
N ARG A 199 -6.64 -21.47 -12.59
CA ARG A 199 -7.37 -21.85 -11.38
C ARG A 199 -6.66 -22.93 -10.57
N ALA A 200 -6.01 -23.88 -11.23
CA ALA A 200 -5.20 -24.89 -10.56
C ALA A 200 -3.96 -24.26 -9.91
N ILE A 201 -3.32 -23.28 -10.55
CA ILE A 201 -2.18 -22.53 -9.98
C ILE A 201 -2.58 -21.76 -8.72
N ILE A 202 -3.71 -21.02 -8.77
CA ILE A 202 -4.21 -20.29 -7.60
C ILE A 202 -4.42 -21.24 -6.41
N ARG A 203 -5.05 -22.40 -6.65
CA ARG A 203 -5.27 -23.41 -5.61
C ARG A 203 -3.95 -24.00 -5.09
N ALA A 204 -3.03 -24.32 -6.00
CA ALA A 204 -1.74 -24.88 -5.65
C ALA A 204 -0.93 -23.91 -4.76
N ARG A 205 -0.94 -22.62 -5.10
CA ARG A 205 -0.31 -21.55 -4.32
C ARG A 205 -0.96 -21.34 -2.97
N GLN A 206 -2.30 -21.33 -2.90
CA GLN A 206 -3.03 -21.23 -1.63
C GLN A 206 -2.70 -22.41 -0.70
N HIS A 207 -2.70 -23.63 -1.24
CA HIS A 207 -2.36 -24.82 -0.48
C HIS A 207 -0.90 -24.84 -0.03
N ALA A 208 0.03 -24.41 -0.89
CA ALA A 208 1.43 -24.27 -0.52
C ALA A 208 1.64 -23.26 0.62
N ARG A 209 0.99 -22.09 0.54
CA ARG A 209 0.99 -21.08 1.61
C ARG A 209 0.48 -21.64 2.93
N GLU A 210 -0.65 -22.33 2.90
CA GLU A 210 -1.26 -22.89 4.10
C GLU A 210 -0.36 -23.95 4.75
N ARG A 211 0.19 -24.86 3.95
CA ARG A 211 1.11 -25.88 4.47
C ARG A 211 2.40 -25.28 5.02
N LEU A 212 2.99 -24.30 4.35
CA LEU A 212 4.18 -23.59 4.85
C LEU A 212 3.88 -22.85 6.14
N ARG A 213 2.72 -22.21 6.24
CA ARG A 213 2.25 -21.55 7.47
C ARG A 213 2.21 -22.53 8.64
N THR A 214 1.58 -23.70 8.46
CA THR A 214 1.55 -24.74 9.51
C THR A 214 2.95 -25.24 9.88
N CYS A 215 3.82 -25.45 8.89
CA CYS A 215 5.20 -25.88 9.14
C CYS A 215 6.01 -24.84 9.94
N LEU A 216 5.87 -23.56 9.61
CA LEU A 216 6.58 -22.46 10.27
C LEU A 216 6.00 -22.18 11.67
N GLU A 217 4.68 -22.23 11.84
CA GLU A 217 4.01 -22.10 13.16
C GLU A 217 4.49 -23.21 14.12
N ASN A 218 4.60 -24.46 13.63
CA ASN A 218 5.12 -25.57 14.44
C ASN A 218 6.59 -25.37 14.83
N LEU A 219 7.43 -24.84 13.93
CA LEU A 219 8.82 -24.52 14.23
C LEU A 219 8.96 -23.40 15.25
N ALA A 220 8.12 -22.36 15.16
CA ALA A 220 8.08 -21.28 16.14
C ALA A 220 7.67 -21.79 17.53
N ASN A 221 6.68 -22.68 17.60
CA ASN A 221 6.23 -23.30 18.86
C ASN A 221 7.32 -24.18 19.50
N LEU A 222 8.00 -25.02 18.71
CA LEU A 222 9.12 -25.86 19.20
C LEU A 222 10.30 -25.04 19.73
N ARG A 223 10.55 -23.86 19.16
CA ARG A 223 11.61 -22.95 19.62
C ARG A 223 11.21 -22.18 20.89
N GLY A 224 9.93 -21.83 21.05
CA GLY A 224 9.41 -21.18 22.25
C GLY A 224 9.44 -22.07 23.50
N GLU A 225 9.38 -23.40 23.33
CA GLU A 225 9.49 -24.38 24.43
C GLU A 225 10.94 -24.66 24.86
N SER A 226 11.94 -24.20 24.11
CA SER A 226 13.36 -24.41 24.41
C SER A 226 13.97 -23.33 25.32
N GLY A 227 13.15 -22.39 25.81
CA GLY A 227 13.55 -21.23 26.59
C GLY A 227 13.16 -21.29 28.08
N THR A 228 13.37 -22.42 28.75
CA THR A 228 13.33 -22.54 30.22
C THR A 228 14.57 -23.20 30.76
#